data_AF-A0A6G8Q8R7-F1
#
_entry.id   AF-A0A6G8Q8R7-F1
#
_cell.length_a   1.000
_cell.length_b   1.000
_cell.length_c   1.000
_cell.angle_alpha   90.00
_cell.angle_beta   90.00
_cell.angle_gamma   90.00
#
_symmetry.space_group_name_H-M   'P 1'
#
loop_
_entity.id
_entity.type
_entity.pdbx_description
1 polymer ?
#
loop_
_entity_poly.entity_id
_entity_poly.type
_entity_poly.pdbx_seq_one_letter_code
_entity_poly.pdbx_strand_id
1 'polypeptide(L)'
;MRRVPEIHPAARGIGPRRRGTVRGRVRRTVGAGRLRGGGGDPAVRRPRHAPDERQHARGSAPGEGIGRRLSGIPFKGLLFGLLELLSVYRGRGFRGHDSSGAGPSVAVVLGTQVLAGGRPSRTLEARVLHAARMYAAGGIDRLVVTGGLGKHPPTEAEVMARILGQDGVPDEAVEIEDKAESTWDSARLLADVLAGHGVREVLVVTDPLHCVRTAAAFERVGICARPEPVYSSPMWRDPWLRRGQFFRESGALVWYAMRYGVGGRSGR
;
A
#
# COMPACT_ATOMS: atom_id res chain seq x y z
N MET A 1 -47.98 38.99 -14.19
CA MET A 1 -48.59 37.90 -14.99
C MET A 1 -47.54 37.35 -15.95
N ARG A 2 -47.01 36.17 -15.65
CA ARG A 2 -46.02 35.44 -16.45
C ARG A 2 -46.75 34.69 -17.58
N ARG A 3 -46.20 34.68 -18.80
CA ARG A 3 -46.52 33.66 -19.81
C ARG A 3 -45.23 32.95 -20.20
N VAL A 4 -45.16 31.68 -19.81
CA VAL A 4 -44.19 30.67 -20.24
C VAL A 4 -44.82 29.95 -21.44
N PRO A 5 -44.08 29.62 -22.51
CA PRO A 5 -44.51 28.60 -23.45
C PRO A 5 -43.94 27.24 -23.03
N GLU A 6 -44.85 26.31 -22.76
CA GLU A 6 -44.60 24.88 -22.66
C GLU A 6 -44.20 24.30 -24.03
N ILE A 7 -43.20 23.43 -24.05
CA ILE A 7 -42.99 22.49 -25.16
C ILE A 7 -42.76 21.11 -24.53
N HIS A 8 -43.72 20.21 -24.75
CA HIS A 8 -43.71 18.82 -24.32
C HIS A 8 -42.76 17.95 -25.20
N PRO A 9 -42.35 16.76 -24.71
CA PRO A 9 -41.26 15.95 -25.24
C PRO A 9 -41.74 14.96 -26.32
N ALA A 10 -40.88 14.68 -27.30
CA ALA A 10 -41.08 13.61 -28.25
C ALA A 10 -40.48 12.29 -27.73
N ALA A 11 -41.34 11.39 -27.28
CA ALA A 11 -41.06 9.97 -27.09
C ALA A 11 -41.34 9.21 -28.40
N ARG A 12 -40.36 8.43 -28.87
CA ARG A 12 -40.45 7.32 -29.83
C ARG A 12 -39.34 6.34 -29.42
N GLY A 13 -39.48 5.03 -29.32
CA GLY A 13 -40.53 4.07 -29.54
C GLY A 13 -39.91 2.70 -29.23
N ILE A 14 -40.66 1.82 -28.60
CA ILE A 14 -40.25 0.49 -28.11
C ILE A 14 -40.11 -0.49 -29.29
N GLY A 15 -39.12 -1.38 -29.24
CA GLY A 15 -39.04 -2.58 -30.06
C GLY A 15 -38.05 -3.61 -29.49
N PRO A 16 -38.49 -4.81 -29.06
CA PRO A 16 -37.63 -5.77 -28.36
C PRO A 16 -36.93 -6.71 -29.35
N ARG A 17 -35.63 -7.00 -29.15
CA ARG A 17 -34.93 -8.05 -29.88
C ARG A 17 -34.38 -9.14 -28.94
N ARG A 18 -35.17 -10.22 -28.91
CA ARG A 18 -34.80 -11.65 -28.91
C ARG A 18 -33.83 -12.17 -27.84
N ARG A 19 -34.44 -12.82 -26.84
CA ARG A 19 -33.83 -13.89 -26.03
C ARG A 19 -33.45 -15.07 -26.92
N GLY A 20 -32.14 -15.33 -27.05
CA GLY A 20 -31.61 -16.60 -27.52
C GLY A 20 -31.45 -17.57 -26.36
N THR A 21 -32.32 -18.58 -26.29
CA THR A 21 -32.23 -19.70 -25.36
C THR A 21 -31.30 -20.75 -25.96
N VAL A 22 -30.08 -20.89 -25.44
CA VAL A 22 -29.24 -22.07 -25.73
C VAL A 22 -29.36 -23.04 -24.57
N ARG A 23 -30.12 -24.10 -24.81
CA ARG A 23 -30.42 -25.20 -23.89
C ARG A 23 -29.32 -26.25 -24.04
N GLY A 24 -28.21 -26.10 -23.33
CA GLY A 24 -27.14 -27.10 -23.24
C GLY A 24 -27.35 -28.03 -22.04
N ARG A 25 -27.91 -29.21 -22.30
CA ARG A 25 -28.13 -30.30 -21.33
C ARG A 25 -26.78 -30.99 -21.04
N VAL A 26 -26.26 -30.88 -19.81
CA VAL A 26 -25.20 -31.79 -19.31
C VAL A 26 -25.69 -32.51 -18.05
N ARG A 27 -25.53 -33.83 -18.10
CA ARG A 27 -26.06 -34.84 -17.19
C ARG A 27 -25.60 -34.66 -15.75
N ARG A 28 -26.55 -34.79 -14.82
CA ARG A 28 -26.30 -35.18 -13.43
C ARG A 28 -25.91 -36.66 -13.39
N THR A 29 -24.78 -36.97 -12.76
CA THR A 29 -24.51 -38.27 -12.16
C THR A 29 -24.44 -38.06 -10.65
N VAL A 30 -25.41 -38.64 -9.95
CA VAL A 30 -25.50 -38.67 -8.49
C VAL A 30 -24.78 -39.94 -8.04
N GLY A 31 -23.63 -39.78 -7.38
CA GLY A 31 -22.94 -40.85 -6.67
C GLY A 31 -23.11 -40.64 -5.17
N ALA A 32 -23.99 -41.42 -4.56
CA ALA A 32 -24.19 -41.46 -3.12
C ALA A 32 -23.05 -42.24 -2.45
N GLY A 33 -22.39 -41.61 -1.47
CA GLY A 33 -21.41 -42.25 -0.61
C GLY A 33 -21.50 -41.64 0.79
N ARG A 34 -22.18 -42.34 1.69
CA ARG A 34 -22.47 -41.96 3.07
C ARG A 34 -21.51 -42.73 3.97
N LEU A 35 -20.68 -42.05 4.77
CA LEU A 35 -20.10 -42.60 5.99
C LEU A 35 -20.10 -41.55 7.11
N ARG A 36 -20.76 -41.91 8.22
CA ARG A 36 -20.62 -41.37 9.59
C ARG A 36 -19.15 -41.50 10.03
N GLY A 37 -18.59 -40.77 11.00
CA GLY A 37 -19.08 -39.87 12.05
C GLY A 37 -17.96 -39.73 13.12
N GLY A 38 -18.10 -38.76 14.03
CA GLY A 38 -17.23 -38.50 15.19
C GLY A 38 -16.17 -37.42 14.90
N GLY A 39 -16.03 -36.32 15.63
CA GLY A 39 -16.35 -36.04 17.03
C GLY A 39 -15.07 -35.51 17.68
N GLY A 40 -15.05 -34.25 18.11
CA GLY A 40 -13.95 -33.68 18.90
C GLY A 40 -13.39 -32.35 18.39
N ASP A 41 -13.94 -31.26 18.89
CA ASP A 41 -13.27 -29.96 18.98
C ASP A 41 -12.24 -30.02 20.11
N PRO A 42 -10.99 -29.57 19.87
CA PRO A 42 -10.37 -28.77 20.91
C PRO A 42 -9.65 -27.54 20.36
N ALA A 43 -10.06 -26.39 20.90
CA ALA A 43 -9.22 -25.27 21.29
C ALA A 43 -8.37 -24.65 20.18
N VAL A 44 -8.95 -23.61 19.59
CA VAL A 44 -8.27 -22.50 18.90
C VAL A 44 -7.11 -21.98 19.76
N ARG A 45 -5.89 -22.47 19.51
CA ARG A 45 -4.65 -21.87 20.02
C ARG A 45 -4.29 -20.70 19.10
N ARG A 46 -4.53 -19.49 19.57
CA ARG A 46 -4.05 -18.24 18.97
C ARG A 46 -2.50 -18.25 18.93
N PRO A 47 -1.84 -18.11 17.77
CA PRO A 47 -0.45 -17.70 17.78
C PRO A 47 -0.37 -16.23 18.20
N ARG A 48 0.45 -15.96 19.21
CA ARG A 48 0.80 -14.61 19.66
C ARG A 48 1.56 -13.90 18.54
N HIS A 49 0.99 -12.83 17.99
CA HIS A 49 1.63 -11.95 17.00
C HIS A 49 2.24 -10.72 17.69
N ALA A 50 3.54 -10.51 17.46
CA ALA A 50 4.33 -9.27 17.63
C ALA A 50 5.59 -9.41 16.73
N PRO A 51 6.22 -8.31 16.28
CA PRO A 51 6.33 -7.96 14.87
C PRO A 51 7.54 -8.58 14.15
N ASP A 52 7.29 -9.09 12.94
CA ASP A 52 8.27 -9.79 12.11
C ASP A 52 9.06 -8.77 11.27
N GLU A 53 10.21 -8.35 11.82
CA GLU A 53 11.28 -7.63 11.11
C GLU A 53 12.33 -8.63 10.57
N ARG A 54 11.98 -9.92 10.47
CA ARG A 54 12.88 -11.00 10.04
C ARG A 54 12.29 -11.78 8.87
N GLN A 55 12.53 -11.29 7.66
CA GLN A 55 13.04 -12.20 6.64
C GLN A 55 14.43 -11.70 6.24
N HIS A 56 15.40 -12.46 6.68
CA HIS A 56 16.81 -12.18 6.57
C HIS A 56 17.22 -12.04 5.12
N ALA A 57 17.81 -10.87 4.81
CA ALA A 57 18.80 -10.69 3.75
C ALA A 57 19.73 -11.91 3.71
N ARG A 58 19.55 -12.77 2.71
CA ARG A 58 20.51 -13.81 2.35
C ARG A 58 21.01 -13.52 0.95
N GLY A 59 22.20 -12.93 0.91
CA GLY A 59 23.15 -13.09 -0.18
C GLY A 59 23.03 -12.10 -1.32
N SER A 60 23.68 -10.93 -1.16
CA SER A 60 24.53 -10.34 -2.21
C SER A 60 25.40 -9.22 -1.60
N ALA A 61 26.68 -9.52 -1.41
CA ALA A 61 27.78 -8.57 -1.44
C ALA A 61 28.96 -9.30 -2.14
N PRO A 62 29.87 -8.62 -2.86
CA PRO A 62 30.22 -7.21 -2.69
C PRO A 62 30.33 -6.41 -4.00
N GLY A 63 30.18 -5.08 -3.90
CA GLY A 63 30.62 -4.16 -4.93
C GLY A 63 29.97 -2.79 -4.80
N GLU A 64 30.57 -1.91 -4.00
CA GLU A 64 30.89 -0.51 -4.36
C GLU A 64 31.21 0.28 -3.09
N GLY A 65 32.44 0.79 -3.06
CA GLY A 65 32.99 1.56 -1.95
C GLY A 65 32.28 2.90 -1.82
N ILE A 66 31.73 3.14 -0.64
CA ILE A 66 31.35 4.49 -0.20
C ILE A 66 32.19 4.79 1.04
N GLY A 67 33.35 5.39 0.81
CA GLY A 67 34.03 6.12 1.88
C GLY A 67 33.11 7.25 2.34
N ARG A 68 32.53 7.14 3.53
CA ARG A 68 31.81 8.25 4.15
C ARG A 68 32.38 8.56 5.51
N ARG A 69 32.92 9.78 5.60
CA ARG A 69 33.09 10.55 6.83
C ARG A 69 31.84 10.37 7.69
N LEU A 70 32.04 10.04 8.97
CA LEU A 70 31.02 10.04 10.01
C LEU A 70 30.55 11.49 10.23
N SER A 71 29.70 12.02 9.34
CA SER A 71 28.89 13.18 9.68
C SER A 71 27.88 12.70 10.72
N GLY A 72 27.87 13.33 11.90
CA GLY A 72 27.04 12.91 13.04
C GLY A 72 25.56 12.71 12.70
N ILE A 73 24.86 11.95 13.54
CA ILE A 73 23.43 11.66 13.39
C ILE A 73 22.68 12.99 13.16
N PRO A 74 21.79 13.09 12.15
CA PRO A 74 21.01 14.30 11.91
C PRO A 74 19.95 14.48 13.02
N PHE A 75 20.39 14.93 14.19
CA PHE A 75 19.60 14.95 15.43
C PHE A 75 18.29 15.73 15.28
N LYS A 76 18.33 16.87 14.56
CA LYS A 76 17.14 17.68 14.27
C LYS A 76 16.09 16.90 13.47
N GLY A 77 16.52 16.18 12.42
CA GLY A 77 15.60 15.41 11.58
C GLY A 77 15.09 14.15 12.28
N LEU A 78 15.90 13.50 13.11
CA LEU A 78 15.45 12.39 13.96
C LEU A 78 14.42 12.85 14.99
N LEU A 79 14.69 13.97 15.69
CA LEU A 79 13.75 14.55 16.65
C LEU A 79 12.43 14.94 15.96
N PHE A 80 12.50 15.57 14.80
CA PHE A 80 11.32 15.89 14.00
C PHE A 80 10.52 14.63 13.65
N GLY A 81 11.17 13.58 13.12
CA GLY A 81 10.51 12.32 12.78
C GLY A 81 9.83 11.66 13.98
N LEU A 82 10.47 11.66 15.16
CA LEU A 82 9.88 11.11 16.39
C LEU A 82 8.68 11.94 16.89
N LEU A 83 8.75 13.28 16.79
CA LEU A 83 7.63 14.16 17.14
C LEU A 83 6.46 14.01 16.17
N GLU A 84 6.74 13.83 14.88
CA GLU A 84 5.73 13.58 13.86
C GLU A 84 5.06 12.22 14.09
N LEU A 85 5.83 11.17 14.37
CA LEU A 85 5.32 9.86 14.73
C LEU A 85 4.41 9.92 15.97
N LEU A 86 4.81 10.67 17.01
CA LEU A 86 3.97 10.90 18.19
C LEU A 86 2.70 11.69 17.86
N SER A 87 2.78 12.68 16.96
CA SER A 87 1.64 13.47 16.49
C SER A 87 0.60 12.57 15.81
N VAL A 88 1.05 11.73 14.86
CA VAL A 88 0.21 10.76 14.16
C VAL A 88 -0.38 9.76 15.15
N TYR A 89 0.41 9.20 16.06
CA TYR A 89 -0.06 8.26 17.09
C TYR A 89 -1.18 8.85 17.97
N ARG A 90 -1.11 10.16 18.28
CA ARG A 90 -2.14 10.88 19.05
C ARG A 90 -3.35 11.31 18.21
N GLY A 91 -3.41 10.94 16.93
CA GLY A 91 -4.53 11.24 16.03
C GLY A 91 -4.53 12.68 15.50
N ARG A 92 -3.40 13.39 15.58
CA ARG A 92 -3.30 14.79 15.11
C ARG A 92 -2.99 14.91 13.61
N GLY A 93 -2.78 13.78 12.92
CA GLY A 93 -2.41 13.76 11.50
C GLY A 93 -0.97 14.22 11.21
N PHE A 94 -0.66 14.42 9.93
CA PHE A 94 0.64 14.88 9.44
C PHE A 94 0.69 16.41 9.33
N ARG A 95 1.84 17.00 9.68
CA ARG A 95 2.10 18.44 9.58
C ARG A 95 2.49 18.85 8.15
N GLY A 96 1.92 19.97 7.69
CA GLY A 96 2.26 20.59 6.39
C GLY A 96 1.66 19.88 5.18
N HIS A 97 0.43 19.37 5.34
CA HIS A 97 -0.38 18.86 4.23
C HIS A 97 -1.27 20.02 3.73
N ASP A 98 -0.68 20.86 2.90
CA ASP A 98 -1.36 22.00 2.32
C ASP A 98 -2.13 21.45 1.10
N SER A 99 -3.45 21.30 1.19
CA SER A 99 -4.31 20.83 0.08
C SER A 99 -4.50 21.87 -1.04
N SER A 100 -3.62 22.86 -1.11
CA SER A 100 -3.71 23.99 -2.02
C SER A 100 -3.01 23.67 -3.34
N GLY A 101 -3.68 22.91 -4.20
CA GLY A 101 -3.22 22.52 -5.53
C GLY A 101 -3.72 21.13 -5.94
N ALA A 102 -3.61 20.78 -7.22
CA ALA A 102 -3.81 19.40 -7.65
C ALA A 102 -2.78 18.50 -6.93
N GLY A 103 -3.25 17.42 -6.32
CA GLY A 103 -2.38 16.43 -5.67
C GLY A 103 -1.49 15.70 -6.69
N PRO A 104 -0.51 14.91 -6.23
CA PRO A 104 0.28 14.07 -7.12
C PRO A 104 -0.63 13.07 -7.83
N SER A 105 -0.53 12.93 -9.15
CA SER A 105 -1.32 11.96 -9.92
C SER A 105 -0.77 10.54 -9.88
N VAL A 106 0.35 10.32 -9.19
CA VAL A 106 0.98 9.01 -9.01
C VAL A 106 0.91 8.62 -7.53
N ALA A 107 0.40 7.43 -7.24
CA ALA A 107 0.44 6.84 -5.91
C ALA A 107 1.32 5.60 -5.86
N VAL A 108 2.23 5.56 -4.88
CA VAL A 108 3.08 4.42 -4.56
C VAL A 108 2.46 3.65 -3.41
N VAL A 109 2.13 2.37 -3.62
CA VAL A 109 1.55 1.49 -2.61
C VAL A 109 2.63 0.58 -2.05
N LEU A 110 2.85 0.67 -0.74
CA LEU A 110 3.90 -0.10 -0.07
C LEU A 110 3.38 -1.48 0.32
N GLY A 111 4.18 -2.50 0.00
CA GLY A 111 4.01 -3.88 0.43
C GLY A 111 4.07 -4.07 1.96
N THR A 112 3.74 -5.27 2.40
CA THR A 112 3.80 -5.65 3.82
C THR A 112 3.89 -7.15 4.04
N GLN A 113 2.91 -7.95 3.62
CA GLN A 113 2.93 -9.38 3.89
C GLN A 113 1.99 -10.15 2.98
N VAL A 114 2.54 -11.18 2.34
CA VAL A 114 1.82 -12.29 1.72
C VAL A 114 1.84 -13.51 2.67
N LEU A 115 0.67 -14.11 2.83
CA LEU A 115 0.43 -15.30 3.65
C LEU A 115 0.55 -16.57 2.82
N ALA A 116 0.64 -17.72 3.51
CA ALA A 116 0.67 -19.02 2.87
C ALA A 116 -0.48 -19.18 1.84
N GLY A 117 -0.13 -19.76 0.69
CA GLY A 117 -1.02 -19.92 -0.46
C GLY A 117 -1.18 -18.66 -1.32
N GLY A 118 -0.27 -17.67 -1.21
CA GLY A 118 -0.30 -16.46 -2.03
C GLY A 118 -1.43 -15.48 -1.67
N ARG A 119 -1.96 -15.59 -0.46
CA ARG A 119 -3.07 -14.73 0.00
C ARG A 119 -2.53 -13.43 0.59
N PRO A 120 -3.15 -12.26 0.30
CA PRO A 120 -2.75 -11.03 0.96
C PRO A 120 -3.04 -11.10 2.47
N SER A 121 -2.18 -10.48 3.27
CA SER A 121 -2.57 -10.12 4.63
C SER A 121 -3.69 -9.06 4.60
N ARG A 122 -4.47 -8.96 5.70
CA ARG A 122 -5.51 -7.91 5.81
C ARG A 122 -4.95 -6.49 5.71
N THR A 123 -3.70 -6.29 6.10
CA THR A 123 -3.01 -5.00 5.95
C THR A 123 -2.68 -4.73 4.49
N LEU A 124 -2.14 -5.72 3.76
CA LEU A 124 -1.85 -5.57 2.33
C LEU A 124 -3.13 -5.26 1.56
N GLU A 125 -4.17 -6.07 1.77
CA GLU A 125 -5.48 -5.90 1.14
C GLU A 125 -6.08 -4.51 1.42
N ALA A 126 -6.06 -4.05 2.68
CA ALA A 126 -6.59 -2.73 3.04
C ALA A 126 -5.88 -1.59 2.29
N ARG A 127 -4.56 -1.67 2.11
CA ARG A 127 -3.77 -0.66 1.38
C ARG A 127 -4.08 -0.68 -0.11
N VAL A 128 -4.13 -1.86 -0.73
CA VAL A 128 -4.37 -1.98 -2.17
C VAL A 128 -5.79 -1.55 -2.53
N LEU A 129 -6.79 -1.98 -1.76
CA LEU A 129 -8.17 -1.53 -1.98
C LEU A 129 -8.34 -0.02 -1.74
N HIS A 130 -7.50 0.58 -0.89
CA HIS A 130 -7.47 2.04 -0.76
C HIS A 130 -6.95 2.72 -2.02
N ALA A 131 -5.84 2.22 -2.58
CA ALA A 131 -5.28 2.73 -3.82
C ALA A 131 -6.25 2.57 -5.01
N ALA A 132 -6.94 1.43 -5.12
CA ALA A 132 -7.95 1.21 -6.16
C ALA A 132 -9.10 2.22 -6.06
N ARG A 133 -9.59 2.52 -4.84
CA ARG A 133 -10.60 3.58 -4.64
C ARG A 133 -10.10 4.97 -5.03
N MET A 134 -8.83 5.28 -4.75
CA MET A 134 -8.24 6.57 -5.15
C MET A 134 -8.17 6.71 -6.67
N TYR A 135 -7.80 5.62 -7.36
CA TYR A 135 -7.80 5.56 -8.82
C TYR A 135 -9.21 5.72 -9.39
N ALA A 136 -10.19 4.97 -8.87
CA ALA A 136 -11.58 5.04 -9.30
C ALA A 136 -12.22 6.43 -9.07
N ALA A 137 -11.73 7.18 -8.08
CA ALA A 137 -12.16 8.55 -7.82
C ALA A 137 -11.57 9.59 -8.80
N GLY A 138 -10.66 9.17 -9.70
CA GLY A 138 -10.02 10.04 -10.70
C GLY A 138 -8.96 10.99 -10.14
N GLY A 139 -8.53 10.77 -8.89
CA GLY A 139 -7.47 11.58 -8.26
C GLY A 139 -6.06 11.07 -8.56
N ILE A 140 -5.93 9.86 -9.10
CA ILE A 140 -4.67 9.18 -9.39
C ILE A 140 -4.75 8.54 -10.77
N ASP A 141 -3.77 8.84 -11.61
CA ASP A 141 -3.66 8.35 -12.98
C ASP A 141 -2.80 7.08 -13.07
N ARG A 142 -1.83 6.93 -12.16
CA ARG A 142 -0.92 5.77 -12.11
C ARG A 142 -0.69 5.27 -10.70
N LEU A 143 -0.72 3.95 -10.56
CA LEU A 143 -0.39 3.23 -9.34
C LEU A 143 0.96 2.52 -9.52
N VAL A 144 1.86 2.70 -8.56
CA VAL A 144 3.12 1.97 -8.49
C VAL A 144 3.07 1.08 -7.26
N VAL A 145 3.13 -0.23 -7.46
CA VAL A 145 3.11 -1.20 -6.35
C VAL A 145 4.53 -1.70 -6.10
N THR A 146 5.03 -1.59 -4.87
CA THR A 146 6.41 -1.99 -4.51
C THR A 146 6.44 -2.99 -3.37
N GLY A 147 7.21 -4.06 -3.55
CA GLY A 147 7.48 -5.06 -2.52
C GLY A 147 7.86 -6.42 -3.12
N GLY A 148 9.00 -6.95 -2.68
CA GLY A 148 9.57 -8.18 -3.19
C GLY A 148 9.02 -9.46 -2.59
N LEU A 149 9.80 -10.54 -2.71
CA LEU A 149 9.44 -11.85 -2.21
C LEU A 149 9.56 -11.89 -0.68
N GLY A 150 8.41 -11.95 -0.01
CA GLY A 150 8.35 -12.26 1.42
C GLY A 150 8.48 -13.75 1.71
N LYS A 151 7.90 -14.19 2.84
CA LYS A 151 8.00 -15.57 3.34
C LYS A 151 7.38 -16.59 2.40
N HIS A 152 6.36 -16.16 1.68
CA HIS A 152 5.54 -16.99 0.83
C HIS A 152 5.42 -16.30 -0.53
N PRO A 153 5.60 -17.04 -1.64
CA PRO A 153 5.33 -16.51 -2.97
C PRO A 153 3.82 -16.28 -3.17
N PRO A 154 3.40 -15.41 -4.10
CA PRO A 154 4.22 -14.56 -4.99
C PRO A 154 4.85 -13.36 -4.25
N THR A 155 5.51 -12.44 -4.98
CA THR A 155 5.96 -11.17 -4.40
C THR A 155 4.77 -10.34 -3.91
N GLU A 156 5.05 -9.40 -3.01
CA GLU A 156 4.01 -8.51 -2.50
C GLU A 156 3.43 -7.65 -3.63
N ALA A 157 4.28 -7.12 -4.51
CA ALA A 157 3.87 -6.30 -5.65
C ALA A 157 2.98 -7.06 -6.64
N GLU A 158 3.30 -8.33 -6.96
CA GLU A 158 2.46 -9.19 -7.80
C GLU A 158 1.07 -9.42 -7.20
N VAL A 159 1.00 -9.64 -5.88
CA VAL A 159 -0.29 -9.80 -5.18
C VAL A 159 -1.08 -8.48 -5.22
N MET A 160 -0.42 -7.34 -5.04
CA MET A 160 -1.08 -6.03 -5.13
C MET A 160 -1.64 -5.78 -6.54
N ALA A 161 -0.85 -6.00 -7.59
CA ALA A 161 -1.28 -5.82 -8.98
C ALA A 161 -2.50 -6.69 -9.32
N ARG A 162 -2.51 -7.96 -8.86
CA ARG A 162 -3.67 -8.84 -9.05
C ARG A 162 -4.94 -8.28 -8.39
N ILE A 163 -4.84 -7.76 -7.18
CA ILE A 163 -5.99 -7.18 -6.46
C ILE A 163 -6.47 -5.90 -7.18
N LEU A 164 -5.56 -5.06 -7.66
CA LEU A 164 -5.90 -3.86 -8.44
C LEU A 164 -6.67 -4.21 -9.71
N GLY A 165 -6.20 -5.20 -10.48
CA GLY A 165 -6.91 -5.68 -11.67
C GLY A 165 -8.29 -6.26 -11.36
N GLN A 166 -8.42 -6.97 -10.24
CA GLN A 166 -9.72 -7.48 -9.77
C GLN A 166 -10.69 -6.37 -9.36
N ASP A 167 -10.18 -5.22 -8.91
CA ASP A 167 -10.98 -4.04 -8.54
C ASP A 167 -11.19 -3.06 -9.72
N GLY A 168 -10.82 -3.46 -10.94
CA GLY A 168 -11.11 -2.72 -12.16
C GLY A 168 -10.07 -1.67 -12.56
N VAL A 169 -8.89 -1.67 -11.93
CA VAL A 169 -7.76 -0.85 -12.41
C VAL A 169 -7.12 -1.54 -13.63
N PRO A 170 -6.98 -0.86 -14.77
CA PRO A 170 -6.40 -1.46 -15.96
C PRO A 170 -4.88 -1.66 -15.79
N ASP A 171 -4.32 -2.68 -16.44
CA ASP A 171 -2.91 -3.06 -16.28
C ASP A 171 -1.96 -1.91 -16.68
N GLU A 172 -2.31 -1.12 -17.69
CA GLU A 172 -1.52 0.04 -18.14
C GLU A 172 -1.43 1.18 -17.10
N ALA A 173 -2.29 1.17 -16.09
CA ALA A 173 -2.24 2.12 -14.98
C ALA A 173 -1.41 1.60 -13.79
N VAL A 174 -0.91 0.36 -13.84
CA VAL A 174 -0.17 -0.28 -12.73
C VAL A 174 1.27 -0.58 -13.13
N GLU A 175 2.22 0.06 -12.46
CA GLU A 175 3.64 -0.25 -12.53
C GLU A 175 4.02 -1.18 -11.36
N ILE A 176 4.77 -2.25 -11.64
CA ILE A 176 5.16 -3.25 -10.64
C ILE A 176 6.66 -3.15 -10.35
N GLU A 177 7.01 -2.98 -9.07
CA GLU A 177 8.38 -3.10 -8.56
C GLU A 177 8.45 -4.25 -7.55
N ASP A 178 9.06 -5.37 -7.92
CA ASP A 178 8.98 -6.66 -7.21
C ASP A 178 10.30 -7.12 -6.57
N LYS A 179 11.25 -6.20 -6.38
CA LYS A 179 12.59 -6.50 -5.86
C LYS A 179 12.86 -5.90 -4.48
N ALA A 180 12.10 -4.90 -4.04
CA ALA A 180 12.34 -4.26 -2.76
C ALA A 180 12.16 -5.21 -1.55
N GLU A 181 13.22 -5.37 -0.75
CA GLU A 181 13.18 -6.13 0.51
C GLU A 181 13.01 -5.23 1.74
N SER A 182 13.12 -3.91 1.55
CA SER A 182 12.96 -2.93 2.62
C SER A 182 12.38 -1.61 2.10
N THR A 183 11.88 -0.78 3.00
CA THR A 183 11.39 0.57 2.68
C THR A 183 12.46 1.44 2.01
N TRP A 184 13.73 1.24 2.38
CA TRP A 184 14.86 1.93 1.75
C TRP A 184 15.09 1.45 0.32
N ASP A 185 14.95 0.15 0.06
CA ASP A 185 15.07 -0.42 -1.28
C ASP A 185 13.92 0.04 -2.16
N SER A 186 12.68 0.04 -1.65
CA SER A 186 11.53 0.63 -2.35
C SER A 186 11.82 2.08 -2.78
N ALA A 187 12.35 2.91 -1.87
CA ALA A 187 12.68 4.29 -2.19
C ALA A 187 13.76 4.38 -3.28
N ARG A 188 14.86 3.61 -3.16
CA ARG A 188 15.96 3.64 -4.14
C ARG A 188 15.56 3.11 -5.51
N LEU A 189 14.88 1.97 -5.57
CA LEU A 189 14.48 1.33 -6.82
C LEU A 189 13.45 2.20 -7.55
N LEU A 190 12.54 2.83 -6.82
CA LEU A 190 11.56 3.73 -7.41
C LEU A 190 12.12 5.10 -7.80
N ALA A 191 13.29 5.51 -7.28
CA ALA A 191 13.89 6.78 -7.66
C ALA A 191 14.17 6.85 -9.16
N ASP A 192 14.79 5.81 -9.73
CA ASP A 192 15.12 5.76 -11.15
C ASP A 192 13.85 5.58 -12.01
N VAL A 193 12.91 4.74 -11.56
CA VAL A 193 11.63 4.52 -12.25
C VAL A 193 10.82 5.82 -12.33
N LEU A 194 10.65 6.53 -11.22
CA LEU A 194 9.88 7.77 -11.19
C LEU A 194 10.59 8.90 -11.95
N ALA A 195 11.92 9.00 -11.84
CA ALA A 195 12.72 9.96 -12.59
C ALA A 195 12.59 9.77 -14.10
N GLY A 196 12.61 8.51 -14.59
CA GLY A 196 12.41 8.19 -16.01
C GLY A 196 11.05 8.66 -16.56
N HIS A 197 10.04 8.78 -15.70
CA HIS A 197 8.72 9.30 -16.03
C HIS A 197 8.53 10.79 -15.74
N GLY A 198 9.59 11.51 -15.33
CA GLY A 198 9.51 12.91 -14.93
C GLY A 198 8.72 13.16 -13.65
N VAL A 199 8.44 12.12 -12.86
CA VAL A 199 7.66 12.19 -11.62
C VAL A 199 8.60 12.52 -10.46
N ARG A 200 8.40 13.68 -9.85
CA ARG A 200 9.19 14.13 -8.69
C ARG A 200 8.43 14.10 -7.37
N GLU A 201 7.12 13.90 -7.45
CA GLU A 201 6.22 13.92 -6.31
C GLU A 201 5.20 12.79 -6.43
N VAL A 202 4.96 12.08 -5.33
CA VAL A 202 4.04 10.94 -5.26
C VAL A 202 3.25 10.96 -3.97
N LEU A 203 2.04 10.38 -4.01
CA LEU A 203 1.37 9.93 -2.79
C LEU A 203 1.98 8.60 -2.34
N VAL A 204 2.22 8.44 -1.05
CA VAL A 204 2.76 7.20 -0.48
C VAL A 204 1.69 6.55 0.38
N VAL A 205 1.09 5.49 -0.15
CA VAL A 205 -0.02 4.75 0.47
C VAL A 205 0.52 3.67 1.39
N THR A 206 0.36 3.87 2.70
CA THR A 206 0.77 2.87 3.71
C THR A 206 0.07 3.09 5.05
N ASP A 207 0.43 2.32 6.09
CA ASP A 207 -0.17 2.49 7.42
C ASP A 207 0.23 3.84 8.05
N PRO A 208 -0.64 4.47 8.87
CA PRO A 208 -0.41 5.81 9.39
C PRO A 208 0.96 6.01 10.07
N LEU A 209 1.38 5.10 10.95
CA LEU A 209 2.67 5.23 11.64
C LEU A 209 3.85 4.98 10.68
N HIS A 210 3.67 4.13 9.68
CA HIS A 210 4.70 3.76 8.71
C HIS A 210 4.97 4.85 7.67
N CYS A 211 3.99 5.73 7.43
CA CYS A 211 4.16 6.88 6.54
C CYS A 211 5.33 7.79 6.94
N VAL A 212 5.61 7.97 8.24
CA VAL A 212 6.69 8.86 8.71
C VAL A 212 8.05 8.41 8.20
N ARG A 213 8.38 7.13 8.41
CA ARG A 213 9.64 6.54 7.93
C ARG A 213 9.69 6.48 6.41
N THR A 214 8.58 6.11 5.78
CA THR A 214 8.52 5.97 4.32
C THR A 214 8.73 7.31 3.63
N ALA A 215 8.04 8.37 4.07
CA ALA A 215 8.24 9.71 3.52
C ALA A 215 9.70 10.17 3.68
N ALA A 216 10.30 9.98 4.86
CA ALA A 216 11.69 10.34 5.10
C ALA A 216 12.68 9.55 4.21
N ALA A 217 12.39 8.28 3.92
CA ALA A 217 13.21 7.46 3.02
C ALA A 217 13.12 7.92 1.56
N PHE A 218 11.91 8.25 1.07
CA PHE A 218 11.68 8.76 -0.27
C PHE A 218 12.27 10.16 -0.47
N GLU A 219 12.08 11.06 0.51
CA GLU A 219 12.69 12.40 0.48
C GLU A 219 14.23 12.31 0.39
N ARG A 220 14.84 11.31 1.07
CA ARG A 220 16.30 11.13 1.08
C ARG A 220 16.89 10.76 -0.28
N VAL A 221 16.09 10.13 -1.15
CA VAL A 221 16.46 9.78 -2.53
C VAL A 221 15.96 10.79 -3.56
N GLY A 222 15.40 11.92 -3.11
CA GLY A 222 14.99 13.03 -3.98
C GLY A 222 13.55 12.95 -4.49
N ILE A 223 12.70 12.07 -3.93
CA ILE A 223 11.27 12.00 -4.26
C ILE A 223 10.48 12.77 -3.20
N CYS A 224 9.69 13.75 -3.60
CA CYS A 224 8.74 14.40 -2.70
C CYS A 224 7.60 13.43 -2.38
N ALA A 225 7.64 12.83 -1.18
CA ALA A 225 6.63 11.87 -0.74
C ALA A 225 5.57 12.54 0.13
N ARG A 226 4.34 12.62 -0.37
CA ARG A 226 3.18 13.04 0.41
C ARG A 226 2.56 11.81 1.10
N PRO A 227 2.47 11.78 2.44
CA PRO A 227 1.83 10.69 3.16
C PRO A 227 0.36 10.50 2.79
N GLU A 228 -0.04 9.27 2.44
CA GLU A 228 -1.44 8.85 2.28
C GLU A 228 -1.75 7.69 3.27
N PRO A 229 -2.27 8.00 4.47
CA PRO A 229 -2.44 7.02 5.53
C PRO A 229 -3.71 6.17 5.37
N VAL A 230 -3.54 4.84 5.43
CA VAL A 230 -4.65 3.88 5.34
C VAL A 230 -5.19 3.53 6.73
N TYR A 231 -6.16 4.32 7.21
CA TYR A 231 -6.76 4.13 8.53
C TYR A 231 -7.65 2.88 8.68
N SER A 232 -8.07 2.26 7.58
CA SER A 232 -8.83 1.01 7.58
C SER A 232 -7.98 -0.22 7.94
N SER A 233 -6.65 -0.09 7.88
CA SER A 233 -5.69 -1.16 8.18
C SER A 233 -5.82 -1.70 9.61
N PRO A 234 -5.69 -3.02 9.83
CA PRO A 234 -5.61 -3.59 11.19
C PRO A 234 -4.50 -2.99 12.04
N MET A 235 -3.38 -2.56 11.41
CA MET A 235 -2.26 -1.91 12.10
C MET A 235 -2.68 -0.61 12.79
N TRP A 236 -3.66 0.10 12.24
CA TRP A 236 -4.25 1.25 12.88
C TRP A 236 -5.41 0.85 13.80
N ARG A 237 -6.36 0.02 13.33
CA ARG A 237 -7.60 -0.23 14.06
C ARG A 237 -7.40 -0.99 15.38
N ASP A 238 -6.47 -1.93 15.44
CA ASP A 238 -6.18 -2.70 16.66
C ASP A 238 -5.24 -1.90 17.60
N PRO A 239 -5.66 -1.56 18.84
CA PRO A 239 -4.84 -0.79 19.76
C PRO A 239 -3.51 -1.46 20.15
N TRP A 240 -3.47 -2.80 20.20
CA TRP A 240 -2.27 -3.54 20.53
C TRP A 240 -1.27 -3.50 19.38
N LEU A 241 -1.74 -3.75 18.15
CA LEU A 241 -0.90 -3.66 16.96
C LEU A 241 -0.41 -2.24 16.72
N ARG A 242 -1.28 -1.23 16.93
CA ARG A 242 -0.92 0.20 16.83
C ARG A 242 0.19 0.58 17.79
N ARG A 243 0.10 0.14 19.06
CA ARG A 243 1.15 0.34 20.06
C ARG A 243 2.46 -0.33 19.64
N GLY A 244 2.40 -1.59 19.20
CA GLY A 244 3.57 -2.32 18.72
C GLY A 244 4.24 -1.64 17.52
N GLN A 245 3.43 -1.20 16.54
CA GLN A 245 3.91 -0.47 15.38
C GLN A 245 4.56 0.86 15.76
N PHE A 246 4.02 1.59 16.73
CA PHE A 246 4.64 2.84 17.21
C PHE A 246 6.08 2.62 17.71
N PHE A 247 6.31 1.61 18.54
CA PHE A 247 7.66 1.30 19.02
C PHE A 247 8.57 0.81 17.91
N ARG A 248 8.06 -0.05 17.02
CA ARG A 248 8.81 -0.52 15.84
C ARG A 248 9.26 0.65 14.97
N GLU A 249 8.35 1.54 14.59
CA GLU A 249 8.68 2.70 13.74
C GLU A 249 9.60 3.68 14.46
N SER A 250 9.49 3.83 15.79
CA SER A 250 10.44 4.64 16.58
C SER A 250 11.86 4.09 16.48
N GLY A 251 12.04 2.77 16.68
CA GLY A 251 13.33 2.11 16.52
C GLY A 251 13.85 2.16 15.08
N ALA A 252 12.97 1.95 14.11
CA ALA A 252 13.31 2.01 12.69
C ALA A 252 13.75 3.42 12.25
N LEU A 253 13.14 4.50 12.76
CA LEU A 253 13.59 5.87 12.49
C LEU A 253 15.00 6.13 13.03
N VAL A 254 15.30 5.66 14.25
CA VAL A 254 16.65 5.76 14.83
C VAL A 254 17.67 4.99 13.97
N TRP A 255 17.33 3.75 13.58
CA TRP A 255 18.17 2.93 12.70
C TRP A 255 18.40 3.61 11.33
N TYR A 256 17.36 4.16 10.72
CA TYR A 256 17.45 4.86 9.43
C TYR A 256 18.29 6.14 9.52
N ALA A 257 18.17 6.88 10.63
CA ALA A 257 19.03 8.04 10.89
C ALA A 257 20.50 7.66 11.03
N MET A 258 20.80 6.55 11.73
CA MET A 258 22.17 6.05 11.89
C MET A 258 22.76 5.49 10.59
N ARG A 259 21.99 4.66 9.86
CA ARG A 259 22.49 3.89 8.71
C ARG A 259 22.48 4.69 7.41
N TYR A 260 21.44 5.47 7.17
CA TYR A 260 21.22 6.15 5.89
C TYR A 260 21.35 7.67 6.00
N GLY A 261 21.48 8.21 7.22
CA GLY A 261 21.44 9.65 7.46
C GLY A 261 20.07 10.25 7.11
N VAL A 262 19.00 9.46 7.28
CA VAL A 262 17.62 9.91 7.08
C VAL A 262 17.17 10.67 8.33
N GLY A 263 16.88 11.96 8.17
CA GLY A 263 16.26 12.79 9.20
C GLY A 263 15.13 13.58 8.56
N GLY A 264 13.94 13.57 9.16
CA GLY A 264 12.75 14.19 8.57
C GLY A 264 12.96 15.68 8.26
N ARG A 265 12.45 16.10 7.09
CA ARG A 265 12.52 17.43 6.46
C ARG A 265 13.61 18.36 7.00
N SER A 266 14.82 18.24 6.44
CA SER A 266 15.68 19.40 6.24
C SER A 266 14.96 20.40 5.33
N GLY A 267 14.81 21.64 5.79
CA GLY A 267 13.98 22.68 5.18
C GLY A 267 14.23 22.92 3.68
N ARG A 268 13.17 23.40 3.02
CA ARG A 268 13.21 24.09 1.73
C ARG A 268 14.05 25.36 1.83
#